data_AF-A0A7S0UYS9-F1
#
_entry.id   AF-A0A7S0UYS9-F1
#
_cell.length_a   1.000
_cell.length_b   1.000
_cell.length_c   1.000
_cell.angle_alpha   90.00
_cell.angle_beta   90.00
_cell.angle_gamma   90.00
#
_symmetry.space_group_name_H-M   'P 1'
#
loop_
_entity.id
_entity.type
_entity.pdbx_description
1 polymer ?
#
loop_
_entity_poly.entity_id
_entity_poly.type
_entity_poly.pdbx_seq_one_letter_code
_entity_poly.pdbx_strand_id
1 'polypeptide(L)'
;GGGGGGGASSSRGQVLDGEKEREREREREREKGSFSRAGSILAGGGDKGGVGNGATSFSTSGNGNAANGYANQSQHGDGANNSLALPFATERGRQEWLEKELDCCNMSFDFRRVIEGELALRSDASRQLKEIEKRLMLMDQLQPMSPLGNGVGAGAKGAGVEKDGGEERKGQRSEQATSLGSNSPLMSTTTATTTTLLATSTANRERMMERKAALESEVAYRNGQIAEMQAHWERHKMDEEAKGEGSGDPKRWSYTVNDLATAKDLLRTLFRIAADSKSLSNDLTVELTKLSEENDVLRVQLDAATKQSTMYRKRCAAIEATAANLAAASSSA
;
A
#
# COMPACT_ATOMS: atom_id res chain seq x y z
N GLY A 1 -49.63 25.82 59.06
CA GLY A 1 -49.68 25.72 57.60
C GLY A 1 -48.30 25.33 57.12
N GLY A 2 -48.18 24.13 56.54
CA GLY A 2 -46.92 23.61 56.02
C GLY A 2 -46.70 24.00 54.57
N GLY A 3 -45.44 24.25 54.22
CA GLY A 3 -44.98 24.42 52.84
C GLY A 3 -43.58 23.86 52.72
N GLY A 4 -43.47 22.62 52.22
CA GLY A 4 -42.22 22.00 51.83
C GLY A 4 -42.02 22.16 50.32
N GLY A 5 -40.96 22.86 49.92
CA GLY A 5 -40.49 22.96 48.54
C GLY A 5 -39.33 22.01 48.31
N GLY A 6 -39.55 20.96 47.53
CA GLY A 6 -38.53 20.02 47.09
C GLY A 6 -37.70 20.60 45.94
N GLY A 7 -36.38 20.58 46.10
CA GLY A 7 -35.41 20.91 45.05
C GLY A 7 -35.11 19.70 44.17
N ALA A 8 -35.34 19.84 42.87
CA ALA A 8 -34.99 18.85 41.86
C ALA A 8 -34.28 19.56 40.69
N SER A 9 -32.97 19.83 40.85
CA SER A 9 -32.17 20.46 39.80
C SER A 9 -30.67 20.13 39.93
N SER A 10 -30.25 18.87 39.72
CA SER A 10 -28.81 18.59 39.46
C SER A 10 -28.57 17.19 38.90
N SER A 11 -28.75 17.00 37.58
CA SER A 11 -28.31 15.76 36.92
C SER A 11 -28.00 15.90 35.43
N ARG A 12 -28.18 17.10 34.83
CA ARG A 12 -28.00 17.29 33.38
C ARG A 12 -26.56 17.66 32.96
N GLY A 13 -25.67 17.97 33.91
CA GLY A 13 -24.30 18.37 33.63
C GLY A 13 -23.31 17.23 33.43
N GLN A 14 -23.54 16.03 34.00
CA GLN A 14 -22.56 14.94 33.98
C GLN A 14 -22.54 14.11 32.70
N VAL A 15 -23.57 14.22 31.83
CA VAL A 15 -23.67 13.38 30.63
C VAL A 15 -22.80 13.91 29.49
N LEU A 16 -22.60 15.23 29.39
CA LEU A 16 -21.86 15.85 28.30
C LEU A 16 -20.33 15.70 28.43
N ASP A 17 -19.81 15.56 29.65
CA ASP A 17 -18.37 15.34 29.86
C ASP A 17 -17.94 13.92 29.49
N GLY A 18 -18.85 12.93 29.63
CA GLY A 18 -18.57 11.55 29.26
C GLY A 18 -18.44 11.31 27.75
N GLU A 19 -19.18 12.05 26.91
CA GLU A 19 -19.07 11.93 25.45
C GLU A 19 -17.76 12.52 24.92
N LYS A 20 -17.33 13.67 25.46
CA LYS A 20 -16.03 14.27 25.12
C LYS A 20 -14.85 13.38 25.50
N GLU A 21 -14.95 12.65 26.60
CA GLU A 21 -13.89 11.73 27.02
C GLU A 21 -13.81 10.48 26.12
N ARG A 22 -14.96 9.94 25.70
CA ARG A 22 -15.01 8.82 24.73
C ARG A 22 -14.51 9.23 23.35
N GLU A 23 -14.75 10.47 22.91
CA GLU A 23 -14.22 10.98 21.64
C GLU A 23 -12.68 11.10 21.67
N ARG A 24 -12.13 11.63 22.77
CA ARG A 24 -10.67 11.68 22.99
C ARG A 24 -10.02 10.30 23.07
N GLU A 25 -10.75 9.29 23.57
CA GLU A 25 -10.24 7.92 23.61
C GLU A 25 -10.17 7.30 22.21
N ARG A 26 -11.15 7.55 21.34
CA ARG A 26 -11.13 7.13 19.93
C ARG A 26 -10.00 7.79 19.14
N GLU A 27 -9.70 9.06 19.40
CA GLU A 27 -8.53 9.73 18.79
C GLU A 27 -7.21 9.07 19.18
N ARG A 28 -7.02 8.72 20.46
CA ARG A 28 -5.81 8.01 20.92
C ARG A 28 -5.67 6.63 20.29
N GLU A 29 -6.77 5.94 19.99
CA GLU A 29 -6.71 4.65 19.30
C GLU A 29 -6.37 4.80 17.80
N ARG A 30 -6.85 5.85 17.14
CA ARG A 30 -6.46 6.17 15.75
C ARG A 30 -4.97 6.51 15.63
N GLU A 31 -4.43 7.26 16.59
CA GLU A 31 -2.98 7.58 16.62
C GLU A 31 -2.11 6.34 16.85
N LYS A 32 -2.53 5.43 17.75
CA LYS A 32 -1.82 4.17 17.99
C LYS A 32 -1.83 3.24 16.78
N GLY A 33 -2.91 3.24 16.00
CA GLY A 33 -3.01 2.47 14.76
C GLY A 33 -2.12 3.02 13.63
N SER A 34 -1.83 4.32 13.63
CA SER A 34 -1.01 4.97 12.58
C SER A 34 0.50 4.74 12.77
N PHE A 35 0.97 4.48 13.99
CA PHE A 35 2.42 4.40 14.29
C PHE A 35 3.08 3.09 13.82
N SER A 36 2.32 2.00 13.62
CA SER A 36 2.89 0.71 13.20
C SER A 36 3.11 0.58 11.68
N ARG A 37 2.71 1.56 10.86
CA ARG A 37 2.80 1.46 9.38
C ARG A 37 4.06 2.09 8.78
N ALA A 38 4.81 2.92 9.53
CA ALA A 38 5.94 3.70 8.99
C ALA A 38 7.32 3.01 9.08
N GLY A 39 7.45 1.86 9.76
CA GLY A 39 8.76 1.27 10.09
C GLY A 39 9.28 0.15 9.17
N SER A 40 8.55 -0.29 8.13
CA SER A 40 8.84 -1.57 7.48
C SER A 40 9.29 -1.52 6.00
N ILE A 41 9.52 -0.33 5.41
CA ILE A 41 9.80 -0.23 3.95
C ILE A 41 11.29 0.01 3.61
N LEU A 42 12.20 0.20 4.58
CA LEU A 42 13.59 0.61 4.28
C LEU A 42 14.67 -0.49 4.36
N ALA A 43 14.32 -1.77 4.16
CA ALA A 43 15.31 -2.85 4.14
C ALA A 43 15.06 -3.85 3.01
N GLY A 44 15.49 -3.50 1.79
CA GLY A 44 15.58 -4.47 0.69
C GLY A 44 15.97 -3.83 -0.63
N GLY A 45 17.19 -4.09 -1.10
CA GLY A 45 17.59 -3.81 -2.48
C GLY A 45 18.95 -3.14 -2.67
N GLY A 46 20.01 -3.72 -2.11
CA GLY A 46 21.36 -3.40 -2.56
C GLY A 46 21.64 -4.09 -3.89
N ASP A 47 21.31 -3.43 -5.01
CA ASP A 47 21.69 -3.88 -6.34
C ASP A 47 23.04 -3.25 -6.75
N LYS A 48 24.03 -4.12 -6.95
CA LYS A 48 25.36 -3.77 -7.47
C LYS A 48 25.29 -3.78 -8.99
N GLY A 49 24.73 -2.74 -9.59
CA GLY A 49 24.76 -2.52 -11.04
C GLY A 49 25.89 -1.57 -11.44
N GLY A 50 27.00 -2.12 -11.93
CA GLY A 50 28.15 -1.35 -12.41
C GLY A 50 27.83 -0.44 -13.59
N VAL A 51 28.16 0.84 -13.46
CA VAL A 51 28.08 1.84 -14.53
C VAL A 51 29.30 1.65 -15.44
N GLY A 52 29.15 0.83 -16.48
CA GLY A 52 30.08 0.76 -17.60
C GLY A 52 29.81 1.90 -18.57
N ASN A 53 30.64 2.94 -18.56
CA ASN A 53 30.70 3.95 -19.62
C ASN A 53 31.28 3.32 -20.90
N GLY A 54 30.41 2.67 -21.68
CA GLY A 54 30.72 2.22 -23.04
C GLY A 54 30.42 3.31 -24.05
N ALA A 55 31.41 4.15 -24.36
CA ALA A 55 31.36 5.08 -25.48
C ALA A 55 31.33 4.29 -26.81
N THR A 56 30.16 4.10 -27.40
CA THR A 56 30.04 3.58 -28.77
C THR A 56 30.27 4.71 -29.76
N SER A 57 31.51 4.83 -30.24
CA SER A 57 31.85 5.63 -31.41
C SER A 57 31.24 4.99 -32.66
N PHE A 58 30.21 5.62 -33.23
CA PHE A 58 29.62 5.21 -34.49
C PHE A 58 30.41 5.85 -35.64
N SER A 59 31.24 5.06 -36.31
CA SER A 59 31.99 5.47 -37.49
C SER A 59 31.10 5.46 -38.74
N THR A 60 30.77 6.65 -39.25
CA THR A 60 30.06 6.82 -40.53
C THR A 60 31.06 6.62 -41.68
N SER A 61 31.12 5.42 -42.25
CA SER A 61 31.73 5.20 -43.57
C SER A 61 30.70 5.51 -44.65
N GLY A 62 31.08 6.38 -45.59
CA GLY A 62 30.27 6.73 -46.74
C GLY A 62 30.19 5.62 -47.78
N ASN A 63 29.16 5.68 -48.62
CA ASN A 63 29.27 5.27 -50.03
C ASN A 63 28.18 5.96 -50.86
N GLY A 64 28.54 6.33 -52.09
CA GLY A 64 27.78 7.20 -52.97
C GLY A 64 26.75 6.52 -53.89
N ASN A 65 26.12 7.39 -54.69
CA ASN A 65 25.43 7.20 -55.96
C ASN A 65 24.34 6.12 -56.09
N ALA A 66 23.11 6.58 -56.37
CA ALA A 66 22.45 6.29 -57.65
C ALA A 66 21.24 7.23 -57.83
N ALA A 67 21.37 8.16 -58.78
CA ALA A 67 20.23 8.81 -59.40
C ALA A 67 19.46 7.75 -60.19
N ASN A 68 18.19 7.54 -59.86
CA ASN A 68 17.26 6.83 -60.72
C ASN A 68 15.95 7.61 -60.77
N GLY A 69 15.73 8.24 -61.93
CA GLY A 69 14.47 8.86 -62.26
C GLY A 69 13.42 7.80 -62.58
N TYR A 70 12.24 7.96 -61.99
CA TYR A 70 11.00 7.53 -62.60
C TYR A 70 10.02 8.68 -62.54
N ALA A 71 9.91 9.36 -63.67
CA ALA A 71 8.71 10.07 -64.03
C ALA A 71 7.58 9.04 -64.11
N ASN A 72 6.50 9.23 -63.36
CA ASN A 72 5.20 8.79 -63.83
C ASN A 72 4.14 9.84 -63.50
N GLN A 73 3.72 10.48 -64.57
CA GLN A 73 2.71 11.50 -64.67
C GLN A 73 1.37 10.78 -64.76
N SER A 74 0.55 10.83 -63.72
CA SER A 74 -0.84 10.40 -63.78
C SER A 74 -1.71 11.57 -63.30
N GLN A 75 -2.24 12.30 -64.28
CA GLN A 75 -3.34 13.23 -64.14
C GLN A 75 -4.66 12.48 -64.35
N HIS A 76 -5.68 12.95 -63.63
CA HIS A 76 -7.12 12.63 -63.69
C HIS A 76 -7.67 11.58 -62.72
N GLY A 77 -8.42 12.08 -61.72
CA GLY A 77 -9.37 11.31 -60.92
C GLY A 77 -9.74 11.99 -59.59
N ASP A 78 -10.82 12.79 -59.59
CA ASP A 78 -11.65 13.22 -58.46
C ASP A 78 -10.99 13.68 -57.15
N GLY A 79 -10.82 15.01 -57.05
CA GLY A 79 -10.20 15.74 -55.96
C GLY A 79 -11.03 15.91 -54.68
N ALA A 80 -11.31 14.83 -53.97
CA ALA A 80 -11.82 14.91 -52.59
C ALA A 80 -11.26 13.88 -51.60
N ASN A 81 -10.52 12.85 -52.05
CA ASN A 81 -10.15 11.71 -51.18
C ASN A 81 -8.66 11.60 -50.81
N ASN A 82 -7.82 12.57 -51.20
CA ASN A 82 -6.41 12.62 -50.79
C ASN A 82 -6.16 13.55 -49.58
N SER A 83 -7.16 13.78 -48.72
CA SER A 83 -6.96 14.40 -47.40
C SER A 83 -6.34 13.44 -46.37
N LEU A 84 -5.96 12.23 -46.80
CA LEU A 84 -5.03 11.35 -46.08
C LEU A 84 -3.57 11.62 -46.49
N ALA A 85 -3.29 12.72 -47.19
CA ALA A 85 -1.95 13.29 -47.31
C ALA A 85 -1.47 13.76 -45.92
N LEU A 86 -1.12 12.73 -45.13
CA LEU A 86 -0.17 12.64 -44.04
C LEU A 86 -0.12 13.90 -43.16
N PRO A 87 -0.67 13.88 -41.93
CA PRO A 87 -0.30 14.86 -40.89
C PRO A 87 1.23 15.10 -40.79
N PHE A 88 2.03 14.16 -41.30
CA PHE A 88 3.48 14.22 -41.43
C PHE A 88 4.04 15.14 -42.52
N ALA A 89 3.22 15.75 -43.38
CA ALA A 89 3.67 16.69 -44.40
C ALA A 89 4.26 17.98 -43.78
N THR A 90 3.83 18.33 -42.57
CA THR A 90 4.33 19.49 -41.82
C THR A 90 5.06 19.04 -40.56
N GLU A 91 6.07 19.81 -40.14
CA GLU A 91 6.78 19.56 -38.88
C GLU A 91 5.83 19.59 -37.67
N ARG A 92 4.84 20.50 -37.70
CA ARG A 92 3.83 20.59 -36.64
C ARG A 92 3.00 19.31 -36.53
N GLY A 93 2.48 18.78 -37.63
CA GLY A 93 1.67 17.56 -37.55
C GLY A 93 2.49 16.31 -37.20
N ARG A 94 3.81 16.30 -37.46
CA ARG A 94 4.72 15.28 -36.91
C ARG A 94 4.86 15.38 -35.40
N GLN A 95 4.99 16.60 -34.87
CA GLN A 95 5.08 16.86 -33.44
C GLN A 95 3.78 16.47 -32.73
N GLU A 96 2.63 16.92 -33.23
CA GLU A 96 1.31 16.59 -32.67
C GLU A 96 1.06 15.07 -32.67
N TRP A 97 1.43 14.37 -33.75
CA TRP A 97 1.36 12.92 -33.77
C TRP A 97 2.26 12.30 -32.70
N LEU A 98 3.53 12.70 -32.64
CA LEU A 98 4.49 12.16 -31.66
C LEU A 98 4.08 12.46 -30.21
N GLU A 99 3.51 13.62 -29.92
CA GLU A 99 2.93 13.96 -28.62
C GLU A 99 1.79 13.01 -28.26
N LYS A 100 0.85 12.78 -29.19
CA LYS A 100 -0.25 11.82 -28.98
C LYS A 100 0.26 10.40 -28.73
N GLU A 101 1.29 9.97 -29.45
CA GLU A 101 1.92 8.66 -29.25
C GLU A 101 2.56 8.54 -27.87
N LEU A 102 3.27 9.59 -27.47
CA LEU A 102 3.92 9.66 -26.19
C LEU A 102 2.89 9.63 -25.06
N ASP A 103 1.79 10.36 -25.21
CA ASP A 103 0.68 10.36 -24.24
C ASP A 103 0.05 8.96 -24.10
N CYS A 104 -0.18 8.25 -25.20
CA CYS A 104 -0.69 6.88 -25.15
C CYS A 104 0.29 5.91 -24.44
N CYS A 105 1.58 6.08 -24.69
CA CYS A 105 2.62 5.31 -24.00
C CYS A 105 2.66 5.65 -22.51
N ASN A 106 2.66 6.93 -22.16
CA ASN A 106 2.67 7.43 -20.78
C ASN A 106 1.47 6.90 -20.00
N MET A 107 0.27 6.95 -20.59
CA MET A 107 -0.93 6.39 -19.99
C MET A 107 -0.79 4.90 -19.70
N SER A 108 -0.20 4.12 -20.61
CA SER A 108 0.05 2.69 -20.40
C SER A 108 1.05 2.42 -19.26
N PHE A 109 2.08 3.25 -19.14
CA PHE A 109 3.02 3.20 -18.01
C PHE A 109 2.37 3.59 -16.69
N ASP A 110 1.52 4.60 -16.68
CA ASP A 110 0.80 5.03 -15.48
C ASP A 110 -0.16 3.94 -14.99
N PHE A 111 -0.95 3.31 -15.87
CA PHE A 111 -1.80 2.17 -15.48
C PHE A 111 -0.96 1.05 -14.87
N ARG A 112 0.18 0.71 -15.48
CA ARG A 112 1.07 -0.32 -14.94
C ARG A 112 1.60 0.08 -13.56
N ARG A 113 2.09 1.30 -13.39
CA ARG A 113 2.62 1.80 -12.13
C ARG A 113 1.58 1.77 -11.02
N VAL A 114 0.35 2.22 -11.29
CA VAL A 114 -0.73 2.21 -10.30
C VAL A 114 -1.15 0.77 -9.96
N ILE A 115 -1.25 -0.12 -10.96
CA ILE A 115 -1.53 -1.55 -10.73
C ILE A 115 -0.43 -2.19 -9.86
N GLU A 116 0.85 -1.92 -10.15
CA GLU A 116 1.97 -2.40 -9.34
C GLU A 116 1.93 -1.89 -7.89
N GLY A 117 1.56 -0.61 -7.69
CA GLY A 117 1.34 -0.02 -6.37
C GLY A 117 0.22 -0.72 -5.59
N GLU A 118 -0.93 -0.94 -6.23
CA GLU A 118 -2.05 -1.64 -5.62
C GLU A 118 -1.73 -3.12 -5.33
N LEU A 119 -0.96 -3.78 -6.22
CA LEU A 119 -0.46 -5.14 -5.99
C LEU A 119 0.46 -5.21 -4.76
N ALA A 120 1.33 -4.22 -4.57
CA ALA A 120 2.20 -4.13 -3.40
C ALA A 120 1.38 -3.95 -2.12
N LEU A 121 0.42 -3.02 -2.10
CA LEU A 121 -0.47 -2.80 -0.97
C LEU A 121 -1.29 -4.05 -0.61
N ARG A 122 -1.83 -4.73 -1.62
CA ARG A 122 -2.53 -6.01 -1.43
C ARG A 122 -1.62 -7.09 -0.84
N SER A 123 -0.38 -7.18 -1.33
CA SER A 123 0.61 -8.14 -0.83
C SER A 123 0.93 -7.91 0.66
N ASP A 124 1.12 -6.66 1.05
CA ASP A 124 1.36 -6.30 2.46
C ASP A 124 0.15 -6.62 3.35
N ALA A 125 -1.08 -6.29 2.91
CA ALA A 125 -2.30 -6.65 3.64
C ALA A 125 -2.45 -8.18 3.79
N SER A 126 -2.15 -8.93 2.73
CA SER A 126 -2.16 -10.40 2.73
C SER A 126 -1.10 -10.98 3.67
N ARG A 127 0.08 -10.35 3.79
CA ARG A 127 1.12 -10.75 4.75
C ARG A 127 0.64 -10.56 6.19
N GLN A 128 0.04 -9.41 6.49
CA GLN A 128 -0.53 -9.13 7.82
C GLN A 128 -1.66 -10.11 8.16
N LEU A 129 -2.52 -10.43 7.20
CA LEU A 129 -3.61 -11.39 7.38
C LEU A 129 -3.07 -12.76 7.79
N LYS A 130 -2.08 -13.29 7.05
CA LYS A 130 -1.42 -14.57 7.37
C LYS A 130 -0.77 -14.57 8.76
N GLU A 131 -0.19 -13.44 9.16
CA GLU A 131 0.41 -13.31 10.49
C GLU A 131 -0.64 -13.39 11.61
N ILE A 132 -1.79 -12.72 11.43
CA ILE A 132 -2.91 -12.78 12.39
C ILE A 132 -3.50 -14.19 12.45
N GLU A 133 -3.68 -14.86 11.30
CA GLU A 133 -4.15 -16.23 11.25
C GLU A 133 -3.22 -17.19 12.00
N LYS A 134 -1.90 -17.03 11.84
CA LYS A 134 -0.91 -17.81 12.59
C LYS A 134 -1.03 -17.57 14.10
N ARG A 135 -1.22 -16.32 14.54
CA ARG A 135 -1.39 -15.98 15.96
C ARG A 135 -2.68 -16.54 16.54
N LEU A 136 -3.79 -16.47 15.80
CA LEU A 136 -5.07 -17.06 16.18
C LEU A 136 -4.96 -18.58 16.32
N MET A 137 -4.31 -19.26 15.36
CA MET A 137 -4.06 -20.70 15.41
C MET A 137 -3.20 -21.10 16.63
N LEU A 138 -2.18 -20.32 16.98
CA LEU A 138 -1.38 -20.55 18.18
C LEU A 138 -2.23 -20.41 19.46
N MET A 139 -3.11 -19.41 19.52
CA MET A 139 -4.03 -19.24 20.65
C MET A 139 -5.04 -20.40 20.76
N ASP A 140 -5.50 -20.95 19.63
CA ASP A 140 -6.37 -22.13 19.61
C ASP A 140 -5.67 -23.37 20.16
N GLN A 141 -4.38 -23.55 19.86
CA GLN A 141 -3.59 -24.67 20.41
C GLN A 141 -3.31 -24.53 21.91
N LEU A 142 -3.23 -23.30 22.42
CA LEU A 142 -2.97 -23.02 23.83
C LEU A 142 -4.21 -23.10 24.70
N GLN A 143 -5.42 -23.14 24.13
CA GLN A 143 -6.60 -23.43 24.93
C GLN A 143 -6.51 -24.88 25.38
N PRO A 144 -6.40 -25.15 26.70
CA PRO A 144 -6.41 -26.53 27.18
C PRO A 144 -7.71 -27.14 26.69
N MET A 145 -7.63 -28.19 25.87
CA MET A 145 -8.79 -28.98 25.48
C MET A 145 -9.49 -29.31 26.79
N SER A 146 -10.60 -28.62 27.05
CA SER A 146 -11.35 -28.82 28.28
C SER A 146 -11.64 -30.30 28.31
N PRO A 147 -11.16 -31.03 29.34
CA PRO A 147 -11.24 -32.48 29.34
C PRO A 147 -12.71 -32.80 29.15
N LEU A 148 -13.02 -33.35 27.98
CA LEU A 148 -14.33 -33.85 27.63
C LEU A 148 -14.75 -34.69 28.82
N GLY A 149 -15.69 -34.16 29.60
CA GLY A 149 -16.27 -34.89 30.71
C GLY A 149 -16.68 -36.24 30.14
N ASN A 150 -16.18 -37.31 30.75
CA ASN A 150 -16.49 -38.70 30.43
C ASN A 150 -18.00 -38.88 30.36
N GLY A 151 -18.58 -38.59 29.20
CA GLY A 151 -19.90 -38.99 28.81
C GLY A 151 -19.80 -40.46 28.45
N VAL A 152 -19.98 -41.30 29.46
CA VAL A 152 -20.30 -42.71 29.29
C VAL A 152 -21.58 -42.78 28.44
N GLY A 153 -21.40 -42.91 27.13
CA GLY A 153 -22.46 -43.04 26.14
C GLY A 153 -22.12 -44.22 25.25
N ALA A 154 -22.55 -45.39 25.69
CA ALA A 154 -22.38 -46.65 24.99
C ALA A 154 -23.11 -46.63 23.64
N GLY A 155 -22.42 -47.14 22.60
CA GLY A 155 -23.02 -47.91 21.53
C GLY A 155 -23.42 -47.16 20.25
N ALA A 156 -22.66 -47.39 19.17
CA ALA A 156 -23.17 -48.06 17.97
C ALA A 156 -22.04 -48.30 16.96
N LYS A 157 -21.92 -49.56 16.53
CA LYS A 157 -21.03 -50.06 15.49
C LYS A 157 -21.46 -49.58 14.09
N GLY A 158 -20.48 -49.34 13.23
CA GLY A 158 -20.60 -49.36 11.75
C GLY A 158 -19.33 -48.78 11.13
N ALA A 159 -18.31 -49.59 10.79
CA ALA A 159 -18.08 -50.11 9.43
C ALA A 159 -18.21 -48.99 8.37
N GLY A 160 -17.17 -48.45 7.74
CA GLY A 160 -15.86 -48.97 7.40
C GLY A 160 -15.66 -48.64 5.92
N VAL A 161 -14.69 -47.80 5.57
CA VAL A 161 -14.18 -47.68 4.19
C VAL A 161 -12.71 -47.24 4.28
N GLU A 162 -11.83 -48.18 3.99
CA GLU A 162 -10.45 -47.94 3.60
C GLU A 162 -10.43 -47.12 2.31
N LYS A 163 -9.61 -46.07 2.24
CA LYS A 163 -8.88 -45.83 1.00
C LYS A 163 -7.52 -45.20 1.22
N ASP A 164 -6.59 -45.95 0.64
CA ASP A 164 -5.15 -45.90 0.60
C ASP A 164 -4.62 -44.87 -0.42
N GLY A 165 -3.35 -44.50 -0.27
CA GLY A 165 -2.54 -43.70 -1.19
C GLY A 165 -2.39 -42.23 -0.76
N GLY A 166 -1.21 -41.66 -0.60
CA GLY A 166 0.16 -42.04 -0.95
C GLY A 166 0.96 -40.73 -1.07
N GLU A 167 2.19 -40.73 -0.53
CA GLU A 167 3.38 -39.88 -0.80
C GLU A 167 3.20 -38.46 -1.42
N GLU A 168 3.84 -37.39 -0.95
CA GLU A 168 5.30 -37.23 -0.90
C GLU A 168 5.75 -36.18 0.15
N ARG A 169 6.86 -36.51 0.79
CA ARG A 169 7.70 -35.65 1.63
C ARG A 169 8.62 -34.79 0.76
N LYS A 170 8.87 -33.53 1.16
CA LYS A 170 10.21 -32.90 1.16
C LYS A 170 10.16 -31.49 1.75
N GLY A 171 11.11 -31.19 2.64
CA GLY A 171 11.41 -29.81 3.05
C GLY A 171 11.73 -29.59 4.52
N GLN A 172 12.62 -30.40 5.11
CA GLN A 172 13.23 -30.08 6.40
C GLN A 172 14.15 -28.86 6.24
N ARG A 173 13.89 -27.78 6.99
CA ARG A 173 14.88 -26.74 7.25
C ARG A 173 14.99 -26.52 8.75
N SER A 174 16.22 -26.70 9.21
CA SER A 174 16.70 -26.71 10.59
C SER A 174 16.47 -25.39 11.33
N GLU A 175 15.84 -25.46 12.49
CA GLU A 175 15.83 -24.40 13.51
C GLU A 175 17.01 -24.61 14.46
N GLN A 176 17.91 -23.62 14.55
CA GLN A 176 18.88 -23.51 15.64
C GLN A 176 18.20 -22.78 16.80
N ALA A 177 17.95 -23.52 17.87
CA ALA A 177 17.48 -23.00 19.15
C ALA A 177 18.68 -22.46 19.96
N THR A 178 18.64 -21.18 20.34
CA THR A 178 19.44 -20.63 21.43
C THR A 178 18.56 -20.51 22.66
N SER A 179 18.62 -21.52 23.54
CA SER A 179 18.02 -21.48 24.86
C SER A 179 18.90 -20.66 25.80
N LEU A 180 18.41 -19.53 26.27
CA LEU A 180 18.95 -18.87 27.47
C LEU A 180 17.88 -18.93 28.55
N GLY A 181 18.22 -19.64 29.63
CA GLY A 181 17.34 -19.95 30.74
C GLY A 181 16.98 -18.72 31.56
N SER A 182 15.76 -18.75 32.09
CA SER A 182 15.35 -17.91 33.21
C SER A 182 14.79 -18.82 34.30
N ASN A 183 15.59 -19.05 35.34
CA ASN A 183 15.10 -19.54 36.62
C ASN A 183 14.30 -18.40 37.26
N SER A 184 13.01 -18.63 37.53
CA SER A 184 12.23 -17.76 38.41
C SER A 184 11.50 -18.61 39.45
N PRO A 185 11.46 -18.16 40.72
CA PRO A 185 10.99 -18.97 41.82
C PRO A 185 9.46 -19.01 41.83
N LEU A 186 8.95 -20.23 42.01
CA LEU A 186 7.55 -20.57 42.20
C LEU A 186 7.07 -20.00 43.55
N MET A 187 6.21 -18.98 43.53
CA MET A 187 5.40 -18.59 44.70
C MET A 187 3.94 -18.90 44.39
N SER A 188 3.42 -19.88 45.12
CA SER A 188 2.05 -20.37 45.08
C SER A 188 1.08 -19.32 45.64
N THR A 189 0.37 -18.63 44.75
CA THR A 189 -0.85 -17.87 45.08
C THR A 189 -1.93 -18.21 44.06
N THR A 190 -2.39 -19.46 44.11
CA THR A 190 -3.28 -20.08 43.12
C THR A 190 -4.72 -19.94 43.58
N THR A 191 -5.53 -19.08 42.95
CA THR A 191 -6.94 -19.34 42.55
C THR A 191 -7.70 -18.11 42.06
N ALA A 192 -7.34 -16.87 42.44
CA ALA A 192 -8.10 -15.68 42.03
C ALA A 192 -7.63 -15.03 40.70
N THR A 193 -6.41 -15.34 40.23
CA THR A 193 -5.78 -14.67 39.08
C THR A 193 -6.13 -15.27 37.72
N THR A 194 -6.68 -16.49 37.69
CA THR A 194 -6.94 -17.23 36.45
C THR A 194 -8.08 -16.60 35.64
N THR A 195 -9.08 -16.02 36.30
CA THR A 195 -10.25 -15.42 35.62
C THR A 195 -9.88 -14.16 34.82
N THR A 196 -8.96 -13.34 35.33
CA THR A 196 -8.50 -12.10 34.66
C THR A 196 -7.62 -12.40 33.43
N LEU A 197 -6.82 -13.46 33.48
CA LEU A 197 -6.01 -13.90 32.34
C LEU A 197 -6.85 -14.51 31.21
N LEU A 198 -7.93 -15.24 31.56
CA LEU A 198 -8.87 -15.71 30.53
C LEU A 198 -9.66 -14.56 29.90
N ALA A 199 -10.15 -13.59 30.68
CA ALA A 199 -10.92 -12.45 30.17
C ALA A 199 -10.10 -11.54 29.23
N THR A 200 -8.81 -11.36 29.51
CA THR A 200 -7.90 -10.62 28.62
C THR A 200 -7.55 -11.42 27.36
N SER A 201 -7.50 -12.75 27.44
CA SER A 201 -7.31 -13.63 26.28
C SER A 201 -8.49 -13.58 25.30
N THR A 202 -9.74 -13.63 25.80
CA THR A 202 -10.93 -13.55 24.94
C THR A 202 -11.06 -12.19 24.26
N ALA A 203 -10.81 -11.09 24.99
CA ALA A 203 -10.84 -9.74 24.41
C ALA A 203 -9.74 -9.54 23.35
N ASN A 204 -8.54 -10.08 23.57
CA ASN A 204 -7.46 -10.03 22.57
C ASN A 204 -7.78 -10.88 21.33
N ARG A 205 -8.41 -12.05 21.51
CA ARG A 205 -8.89 -12.88 20.40
C ARG A 205 -9.92 -12.14 19.57
N GLU A 206 -10.90 -11.51 20.21
CA GLU A 206 -11.94 -10.73 19.53
C GLU A 206 -11.34 -9.59 18.70
N ARG A 207 -10.41 -8.82 19.28
CA ARG A 207 -9.67 -7.77 18.55
C ARG A 207 -8.89 -8.33 17.34
N MET A 208 -8.27 -9.52 17.47
CA MET A 208 -7.58 -10.15 16.35
C MET A 208 -8.53 -10.64 15.27
N MET A 209 -9.71 -11.15 15.63
CA MET A 209 -10.76 -11.53 14.68
C MET A 209 -11.32 -10.31 13.94
N GLU A 210 -11.56 -9.20 14.65
CA GLU A 210 -12.01 -7.94 14.04
C GLU A 210 -10.95 -7.38 13.09
N ARG A 211 -9.67 -7.39 13.50
CA ARG A 211 -8.57 -6.99 12.63
C ARG A 211 -8.41 -7.91 11.41
N LYS A 212 -8.63 -9.22 11.57
CA LYS A 212 -8.67 -10.19 10.47
C LYS A 212 -9.77 -9.81 9.47
N ALA A 213 -11.00 -9.62 9.94
CA ALA A 213 -12.12 -9.24 9.07
C ALA A 213 -11.87 -7.91 8.34
N ALA A 214 -11.26 -6.93 9.02
CA ALA A 214 -10.86 -5.67 8.40
C ALA A 214 -9.81 -5.86 7.29
N LEU A 215 -8.79 -6.70 7.51
CA LEU A 215 -7.78 -7.00 6.49
C LEU A 215 -8.34 -7.81 5.31
N GLU A 216 -9.27 -8.74 5.55
CA GLU A 216 -9.98 -9.46 4.49
C GLU A 216 -10.78 -8.49 3.62
N SER A 217 -11.50 -7.56 4.24
CA SER A 217 -12.19 -6.49 3.52
C SER A 217 -11.24 -5.58 2.75
N GLU A 218 -10.07 -5.24 3.31
CA GLU A 218 -9.05 -4.43 2.63
C GLU A 218 -8.48 -5.18 1.41
N VAL A 219 -8.16 -6.47 1.52
CA VAL A 219 -7.69 -7.29 0.40
C VAL A 219 -8.76 -7.39 -0.70
N ALA A 220 -10.03 -7.60 -0.33
CA ALA A 220 -11.14 -7.65 -1.27
C ALA A 220 -11.31 -6.30 -2.01
N TYR A 221 -11.25 -5.19 -1.29
CA TYR A 221 -11.30 -3.84 -1.86
C TYR A 221 -10.16 -3.60 -2.87
N ARG A 222 -8.92 -3.93 -2.50
CA ARG A 222 -7.74 -3.76 -3.37
C ARG A 222 -7.83 -4.63 -4.63
N ASN A 223 -8.34 -5.86 -4.51
CA ASN A 223 -8.62 -6.69 -5.67
C ASN A 223 -9.66 -6.07 -6.62
N GLY A 224 -10.70 -5.44 -6.07
CA GLY A 224 -11.69 -4.69 -6.84
C GLY A 224 -11.05 -3.54 -7.62
N GLN A 225 -10.20 -2.72 -6.97
CA GLN A 225 -9.50 -1.63 -7.63
C GLN A 225 -8.56 -2.12 -8.73
N ILE A 226 -7.80 -3.19 -8.50
CA ILE A 226 -6.93 -3.77 -9.52
C ILE A 226 -7.75 -4.20 -10.73
N ALA A 227 -8.87 -4.90 -10.52
CA ALA A 227 -9.75 -5.35 -11.60
C ALA A 227 -10.37 -4.17 -12.37
N GLU A 228 -10.80 -3.11 -11.67
CA GLU A 228 -11.34 -1.91 -12.28
C GLU A 228 -10.31 -1.19 -13.16
N MET A 229 -9.08 -1.03 -12.67
CA MET A 229 -7.98 -0.42 -13.44
C MET A 229 -7.58 -1.26 -14.64
N GLN A 230 -7.55 -2.58 -14.51
CA GLN A 230 -7.30 -3.49 -15.63
C GLN A 230 -8.39 -3.34 -16.69
N ALA A 231 -9.67 -3.32 -16.29
CA ALA A 231 -10.79 -3.11 -17.21
C ALA A 231 -10.76 -1.71 -17.86
N HIS A 232 -10.29 -0.69 -17.15
CA HIS A 232 -10.11 0.64 -17.72
C HIS A 232 -8.98 0.66 -18.76
N TRP A 233 -7.84 0.04 -18.45
CA TRP A 233 -6.73 -0.10 -19.38
C TRP A 233 -7.13 -0.88 -20.64
N GLU A 234 -7.87 -1.98 -20.49
CA GLU A 234 -8.39 -2.77 -21.61
C GLU A 234 -9.37 -1.96 -22.46
N ARG A 235 -10.30 -1.21 -21.86
CA ARG A 235 -11.21 -0.32 -22.61
C ARG A 235 -10.44 0.74 -23.40
N HIS A 236 -9.49 1.42 -22.76
CA HIS A 236 -8.66 2.42 -23.45
C HIS A 236 -7.87 1.79 -24.61
N LYS A 237 -7.32 0.59 -24.41
CA LYS A 237 -6.65 -0.15 -25.47
C LYS A 237 -7.59 -0.48 -26.63
N MET A 238 -8.80 -0.96 -26.34
CA MET A 238 -9.81 -1.24 -27.37
C MET A 238 -10.27 0.02 -28.10
N ASP A 239 -10.41 1.16 -27.42
CA ASP A 239 -10.78 2.44 -28.03
C ASP A 239 -9.70 2.92 -29.01
N GLU A 240 -8.42 2.72 -28.69
CA GLU A 240 -7.31 3.03 -29.59
C GLU A 240 -7.22 2.05 -30.78
N GLU A 241 -7.46 0.76 -30.54
CA GLU A 241 -7.54 -0.23 -31.61
C GLU A 241 -8.73 0.02 -32.55
N ALA A 242 -9.88 0.42 -32.02
CA ALA A 242 -11.09 0.71 -32.78
C ALA A 242 -10.95 1.94 -33.70
N LYS A 243 -10.08 2.90 -33.34
CA LYS A 243 -9.71 4.03 -34.20
C LYS A 243 -8.84 3.61 -35.40
N GLY A 244 -8.41 2.35 -35.48
CA GLY A 244 -7.47 1.86 -36.50
C GLY A 244 -6.04 2.34 -36.26
N GLU A 245 -5.75 2.86 -35.06
CA GLU A 245 -4.44 3.39 -34.68
C GLU A 245 -3.79 2.52 -33.60
N GLY A 246 -4.13 1.23 -33.56
CA GLY A 246 -3.55 0.31 -32.59
C GLY A 246 -2.03 0.36 -32.62
N SER A 247 -1.40 0.42 -31.44
CA SER A 247 0.06 0.51 -31.29
C SER A 247 0.82 -0.63 -31.99
N GLY A 248 0.14 -1.77 -32.19
CA GLY A 248 0.65 -2.94 -32.89
C GLY A 248 0.43 -2.95 -34.41
N ASP A 249 -0.25 -1.98 -35.02
CA ASP A 249 -0.41 -1.94 -36.48
C ASP A 249 0.91 -1.56 -37.17
N PRO A 250 1.57 -2.48 -37.90
CA PRO A 250 2.80 -2.17 -38.60
C PRO A 250 2.61 -1.09 -39.66
N LYS A 251 1.39 -0.96 -40.23
CA LYS A 251 1.10 0.04 -41.26
C LYS A 251 1.22 1.45 -40.71
N ARG A 252 0.81 1.67 -39.46
CA ARG A 252 0.92 2.95 -38.75
C ARG A 252 2.37 3.47 -38.70
N TRP A 253 3.31 2.56 -38.44
CA TRP A 253 4.75 2.86 -38.42
C TRP A 253 5.37 2.86 -39.81
N SER A 254 4.87 2.01 -40.70
CA SER A 254 5.39 1.90 -42.07
C SER A 254 5.09 3.17 -42.85
N TYR A 255 3.87 3.72 -42.80
CA TYR A 255 3.53 4.93 -43.56
C TYR A 255 4.31 6.17 -43.12
N THR A 256 4.73 6.23 -41.86
CA THR A 256 5.44 7.36 -41.27
C THR A 256 6.95 7.29 -41.43
N VAL A 257 7.52 6.09 -41.36
CA VAL A 257 8.97 5.87 -41.33
C VAL A 257 9.43 5.20 -42.63
N ASN A 258 8.89 5.64 -43.77
CA ASN A 258 9.31 5.14 -45.08
C ASN A 258 10.63 5.74 -45.57
N ASP A 259 11.07 6.84 -44.97
CA ASP A 259 12.31 7.53 -45.33
C ASP A 259 13.32 7.55 -44.18
N LEU A 260 14.58 7.23 -44.49
CA LEU A 260 15.66 7.17 -43.52
C LEU A 260 15.94 8.55 -42.87
N ALA A 261 15.74 9.65 -43.60
CA ALA A 261 15.92 10.98 -43.01
C ALA A 261 14.84 11.27 -41.96
N THR A 262 13.57 11.01 -42.30
CA THR A 262 12.45 11.14 -41.34
C THR A 262 12.62 10.24 -40.11
N ALA A 263 13.10 9.01 -40.29
CA ALA A 263 13.40 8.09 -39.20
C ALA A 263 14.48 8.66 -38.25
N LYS A 264 15.54 9.25 -38.81
CA LYS A 264 16.62 9.88 -38.02
C LYS A 264 16.13 11.10 -37.26
N ASP A 265 15.30 11.94 -37.87
CA ASP A 265 14.74 13.13 -37.23
C ASP A 265 13.81 12.74 -36.08
N LEU A 266 12.92 11.77 -36.31
CA LEU A 266 12.05 11.20 -35.28
C LEU A 266 12.87 10.67 -34.11
N LEU A 267 13.92 9.91 -34.39
CA LEU A 267 14.80 9.33 -33.37
C LEU A 267 15.50 10.44 -32.54
N ARG A 268 15.99 11.51 -33.17
CA ARG A 268 16.59 12.65 -32.45
C ARG A 268 15.57 13.34 -31.54
N THR A 269 14.35 13.56 -32.01
CA THR A 269 13.27 14.15 -31.22
C THR A 269 12.91 13.26 -30.03
N LEU A 270 12.76 11.95 -30.23
CA LEU A 270 12.52 10.98 -29.16
C LEU A 270 13.66 10.96 -28.14
N PHE A 271 14.92 10.98 -28.57
CA PHE A 271 16.07 11.05 -27.66
C PHE A 271 16.09 12.34 -26.83
N ARG A 272 15.75 13.49 -27.44
CA ARG A 272 15.67 14.76 -26.71
C ARG A 272 14.57 14.71 -25.65
N ILE A 273 13.36 14.30 -26.03
CA ILE A 273 12.24 14.17 -25.09
C ILE A 273 12.58 13.17 -23.98
N ALA A 274 13.22 12.05 -24.30
CA ALA A 274 13.65 11.07 -23.30
C ALA A 274 14.72 11.65 -22.36
N ALA A 275 15.64 12.47 -22.85
CA ALA A 275 16.64 13.14 -22.04
C ALA A 275 16.02 14.17 -21.09
N ASP A 276 15.09 14.99 -21.59
CA ASP A 276 14.35 15.99 -20.79
C ASP A 276 13.46 15.31 -19.74
N SER A 277 12.76 14.23 -20.11
CA SER A 277 11.96 13.41 -19.20
C SER A 277 12.84 12.79 -18.10
N LYS A 278 14.04 12.31 -18.46
CA LYS A 278 15.00 11.76 -17.48
C LYS A 278 15.52 12.84 -16.53
N SER A 279 15.81 14.06 -17.01
CA SER A 279 16.26 15.14 -16.12
C SER A 279 15.15 15.53 -15.14
N LEU A 280 13.92 15.70 -15.63
CA LEU A 280 12.76 15.99 -14.79
C LEU A 280 12.52 14.89 -13.75
N SER A 281 12.64 13.62 -14.14
CA SER A 281 12.52 12.50 -13.20
C SER A 281 13.58 12.54 -12.09
N ASN A 282 14.81 12.95 -12.41
CA ASN A 282 15.87 13.10 -11.41
C ASN A 282 15.55 14.26 -10.45
N ASP A 283 15.09 15.40 -10.99
CA ASP A 283 14.73 16.57 -10.18
C ASP A 283 13.59 16.23 -9.20
N LEU A 284 12.54 15.55 -9.67
CA LEU A 284 11.44 15.07 -8.83
C LEU A 284 11.89 14.05 -7.77
N THR A 285 12.89 13.22 -8.08
CA THR A 285 13.45 12.26 -7.12
C THR A 285 14.20 12.99 -5.99
N VAL A 286 14.94 14.04 -6.33
CA VAL A 286 15.62 14.90 -5.33
C VAL A 286 14.59 15.61 -4.46
N GLU A 287 13.54 16.19 -5.04
CA GLU A 287 12.46 16.84 -4.28
C GLU A 287 11.72 15.86 -3.35
N LEU A 288 11.40 14.66 -3.84
CA LEU A 288 10.77 13.63 -3.03
C LEU A 288 11.64 13.23 -1.83
N THR A 289 12.94 13.12 -2.03
CA THR A 289 13.90 12.81 -0.95
C THR A 289 13.91 13.93 0.10
N LYS A 290 13.98 15.19 -0.34
CA LYS A 290 13.91 16.36 0.55
C LYS A 290 12.62 16.41 1.36
N LEU A 291 11.47 16.17 0.72
CA LEU A 291 10.17 16.14 1.41
C LEU A 291 10.07 14.97 2.40
N SER A 292 10.68 13.83 2.08
CA SER A 292 10.76 12.69 3.00
C SER A 292 11.58 13.04 4.25
N GLU A 293 12.74 13.67 4.09
CA GLU A 293 13.58 14.12 5.20
C GLU A 293 12.85 15.17 6.08
N GLU A 294 12.15 16.12 5.47
CA GLU A 294 11.33 17.10 6.17
C GLU A 294 10.20 16.42 6.97
N ASN A 295 9.53 15.41 6.38
CA ASN A 295 8.50 14.64 7.06
C ASN A 295 9.04 13.95 8.33
N ASP A 296 10.24 13.36 8.25
CA ASP A 296 10.87 12.70 9.38
C ASP A 296 11.26 13.69 10.49
N VAL A 297 11.75 14.89 10.13
CA VAL A 297 12.00 15.97 11.09
C VAL A 297 10.70 16.39 11.80
N LEU A 298 9.62 16.59 11.05
CA LEU A 298 8.31 16.96 11.60
C LEU A 298 7.76 15.88 12.55
N ARG A 299 7.95 14.59 12.23
CA ARG A 299 7.58 13.47 13.12
C ARG A 299 8.36 13.51 14.44
N VAL A 300 9.67 13.74 14.39
CA VAL A 300 10.50 13.87 15.60
C VAL A 300 10.06 15.06 16.44
N GLN A 301 9.72 16.19 15.82
CA GLN A 301 9.21 17.37 16.51
C GLN A 301 7.84 17.10 17.16
N LEU A 302 6.94 16.41 16.47
CA LEU A 302 5.63 16.01 17.00
C LEU A 302 5.77 15.09 18.21
N ASP A 303 6.68 14.10 18.15
CA ASP A 303 6.98 13.22 19.27
C ASP A 303 7.54 13.97 20.48
N ALA A 304 8.44 14.93 20.23
CA ALA A 304 8.99 15.79 21.27
C ALA A 304 7.91 16.66 21.93
N ALA A 305 7.05 17.31 21.13
CA ALA A 305 5.94 18.11 21.61
C ALA A 305 4.92 17.28 22.40
N THR A 306 4.64 16.05 21.96
CA THR A 306 3.75 15.11 22.65
C THR A 306 4.35 14.71 24.01
N LYS A 307 5.65 14.37 24.05
CA LYS A 307 6.36 14.08 25.31
C LYS A 307 6.33 15.29 26.24
N GLN A 308 6.57 16.49 25.74
CA GLN A 308 6.53 17.71 26.55
C GLN A 308 5.13 18.00 27.09
N SER A 309 4.08 17.86 26.27
CA SER A 309 2.68 18.01 26.66
C SER A 309 2.29 17.02 27.77
N THR A 310 2.67 15.74 27.64
CA THR A 310 2.42 14.74 28.69
C THR A 310 3.17 15.06 30.00
N MET A 311 4.40 15.58 29.92
CA MET A 311 5.14 16.03 31.11
C MET A 311 4.45 17.21 31.81
N TYR A 312 3.96 18.21 31.06
CA TYR A 312 3.22 19.33 31.64
C TYR A 312 1.91 18.86 32.29
N ARG A 313 1.14 17.98 31.63
CA ARG A 313 -0.08 17.40 32.24
C ARG A 313 0.22 16.70 33.57
N LYS A 314 1.30 15.92 33.65
CA LYS A 314 1.74 15.28 34.91
C LYS A 314 2.10 16.31 35.97
N ARG A 315 2.80 17.39 35.61
CA ARG A 315 3.14 18.48 36.54
C ARG A 315 1.89 19.22 37.04
N CYS A 316 0.95 19.55 36.17
CA CYS A 316 -0.32 20.17 36.54
C CYS A 316 -1.10 19.28 37.52
N ALA A 317 -1.26 17.98 37.21
CA ALA A 317 -1.94 17.03 38.09
C ALA A 317 -1.26 16.92 39.47
N ALA A 318 0.09 16.96 39.53
CA ALA A 318 0.83 16.94 40.79
C ALA A 318 0.63 18.23 41.61
N ILE A 319 0.58 19.40 40.96
CA ILE A 319 0.29 20.69 41.60
C ILE A 319 -1.14 20.70 42.14
N GLU A 320 -2.11 20.27 41.35
CA GLU A 320 -3.52 20.16 41.75
C GLU A 320 -3.70 19.22 42.95
N ALA A 321 -3.06 18.05 42.94
CA ALA A 321 -3.07 17.12 44.07
C ALA A 321 -2.44 17.74 45.34
N THR A 322 -1.34 18.47 45.19
CA THR A 322 -0.68 19.16 46.31
C THR A 322 -1.57 20.26 46.88
N ALA A 323 -2.22 21.05 46.02
CA ALA A 323 -3.16 22.09 46.44
C ALA A 323 -4.39 21.50 47.16
N ALA A 324 -4.94 20.39 46.66
CA ALA A 324 -6.05 19.69 47.29
C ALA A 324 -5.67 19.16 48.69
N ASN A 325 -4.46 18.60 48.84
CA ASN A 325 -3.96 18.13 50.13
C ASN A 325 -3.78 19.27 51.14
N LEU A 326 -3.28 20.43 50.70
CA LEU A 326 -3.16 21.62 51.55
C LEU A 326 -4.53 22.17 51.99
N ALA A 327 -5.50 22.21 51.06
CA ALA A 327 -6.87 22.61 51.38
C ALA A 327 -7.50 21.66 52.41
N ALA A 328 -7.35 20.35 52.24
CA ALA A 328 -7.83 19.35 53.19
C ALA A 328 -7.19 19.52 54.57
N ALA A 329 -5.88 19.73 54.65
CA ALA A 329 -5.17 19.97 55.91
C ALA A 329 -5.68 21.24 56.62
N SER A 330 -5.89 22.33 55.88
CA SER A 330 -6.40 23.59 56.45
C SER A 330 -7.84 23.48 56.97
N SER A 331 -8.66 22.58 56.42
CA SER A 331 -10.03 22.34 56.89
C SER A 331 -10.11 21.49 58.17
N SER A 332 -9.01 20.83 58.54
CA SER A 332 -8.92 19.96 59.72
C SER A 332 -8.32 20.63 60.95
N ALA A 333 -7.79 21.85 60.80
CA ALA A 333 -7.22 22.68 61.86
C ALA A 333 -8.27 23.66 62.40
#